data_AF-A0A151L1Z1-F1
#
_entry.id   AF-A0A151L1Z1-F1
#
_cell.length_a   1.000
_cell.length_b   1.000
_cell.length_c   1.000
_cell.angle_alpha   90.00
_cell.angle_beta   90.00
_cell.angle_gamma   90.00
#
_symmetry.space_group_name_H-M   'P 1'
#
loop_
_entity.id
_entity.type
_entity.pdbx_description
1 polymer ?
#
loop_
_entity_poly.entity_id
_entity_poly.type
_entity_poly.pdbx_seq_one_letter_code
_entity_poly.pdbx_strand_id
1 'polypeptide(L)'
;PKQKITREDWWEENKEKVWNVMMCQYKGTDKKEKHSCPSHNNIDEEDQFLRWLTEWAKYFCKEKVKEVKALVEECKSSISTNQYNTIKDINNKACNELRNKYYKWLNNRKVEWKNLSDKYEHDKKTNQKYNGWQSSANSYVKSKCSECDCTFKELEELYEGKNDEQQLIKSLVE
;
A
#
# COMPACT_ATOMS: atom_id res chain seq x y z
N PRO A 1 -36.68 10.00 33.79
CA PRO A 1 -36.15 10.44 32.47
C PRO A 1 -35.27 9.33 31.85
N LYS A 2 -35.63 8.80 30.68
CA LYS A 2 -34.76 7.84 29.97
C LYS A 2 -33.54 8.61 29.45
N GLN A 3 -32.35 8.22 29.88
CA GLN A 3 -31.10 8.81 29.42
C GLN A 3 -30.99 8.59 27.91
N LYS A 4 -30.83 9.68 27.15
CA LYS A 4 -30.72 9.63 25.69
C LYS A 4 -29.28 9.28 25.34
N ILE A 5 -29.05 8.00 25.04
CA ILE A 5 -27.75 7.47 24.60
C ILE A 5 -27.36 8.16 23.27
N THR A 6 -26.15 8.71 23.20
CA THR A 6 -25.59 9.27 21.96
C THR A 6 -24.98 8.16 21.09
N ARG A 7 -24.61 8.46 19.84
CA ARG A 7 -23.97 7.45 18.97
C ARG A 7 -22.57 7.11 19.44
N GLU A 8 -21.89 8.11 20.00
CA GLU A 8 -20.58 8.03 20.60
C GLU A 8 -20.62 7.12 21.84
N ASP A 9 -21.57 7.37 22.76
CA ASP A 9 -21.78 6.50 23.94
C ASP A 9 -22.06 5.06 23.52
N TRP A 10 -22.94 4.87 22.52
CA TRP A 10 -23.26 3.54 22.02
C TRP A 10 -22.04 2.84 21.41
N TRP A 11 -21.19 3.56 20.67
CA TRP A 11 -19.98 2.97 20.09
C TRP A 11 -19.00 2.52 21.17
N GLU A 12 -18.70 3.38 22.15
CA GLU A 12 -17.79 3.04 23.26
C GLU A 12 -18.28 1.84 24.07
N GLU A 13 -19.59 1.72 24.30
CA GLU A 13 -20.19 0.58 25.01
C GLU A 13 -20.21 -0.73 24.21
N ASN A 14 -20.09 -0.68 22.87
CA ASN A 14 -20.36 -1.83 22.00
C ASN A 14 -19.23 -2.19 21.03
N LYS A 15 -18.19 -1.38 20.86
CA LYS A 15 -17.10 -1.63 19.88
C LYS A 15 -16.40 -2.98 20.07
N GLU A 16 -16.18 -3.40 21.31
CA GLU A 16 -15.62 -4.74 21.61
C GLU A 16 -16.55 -5.87 21.18
N LYS A 17 -17.87 -5.70 21.33
CA LYS A 17 -18.85 -6.70 20.88
C LYS A 17 -18.88 -6.80 19.37
N VAL A 18 -18.85 -5.65 18.69
CA VAL A 18 -18.76 -5.58 17.23
C VAL A 18 -17.49 -6.29 16.75
N TRP A 19 -16.34 -6.01 17.36
CA TRP A 19 -15.09 -6.66 17.02
C TRP A 19 -15.12 -8.17 17.24
N ASN A 20 -15.62 -8.64 18.38
CA ASN A 20 -15.75 -10.07 18.67
C ASN A 20 -16.58 -10.80 17.60
N VAL A 21 -17.67 -10.18 17.13
CA VAL A 21 -18.49 -10.73 16.04
C VAL A 21 -17.71 -10.80 14.72
N MET A 22 -16.95 -9.75 14.37
CA MET A 22 -16.07 -9.77 13.19
C MET A 22 -15.04 -10.90 13.27
N MET A 23 -14.53 -11.17 14.47
CA MET A 23 -13.52 -12.21 14.70
C MET A 23 -14.07 -13.63 14.72
N CYS A 24 -15.36 -13.84 14.97
CA CYS A 24 -15.99 -15.17 14.97
C CYS A 24 -15.77 -15.94 13.66
N GLN A 25 -15.76 -15.24 12.52
CA GLN A 25 -15.57 -15.84 11.19
C GLN A 25 -14.18 -15.56 10.61
N TYR A 26 -13.32 -14.87 11.37
CA TYR A 26 -11.98 -14.56 10.92
C TYR A 26 -11.09 -15.80 10.88
N LYS A 27 -10.47 -16.03 9.71
CA LYS A 27 -9.60 -17.18 9.40
C LYS A 27 -8.18 -16.75 9.00
N GLY A 28 -7.77 -15.53 9.33
CA GLY A 28 -6.42 -15.03 9.05
C GLY A 28 -5.34 -15.79 9.82
N THR A 29 -4.12 -15.74 9.29
CA THR A 29 -2.95 -16.48 9.80
C THR A 29 -2.36 -15.89 11.10
N ASP A 30 -2.69 -14.64 11.40
CA ASP A 30 -2.44 -13.92 12.64
C ASP A 30 -3.36 -14.32 13.80
N LYS A 31 -4.34 -15.21 13.55
CA LYS A 31 -5.10 -15.88 14.61
C LYS A 31 -4.21 -16.90 15.32
N LYS A 32 -3.45 -16.41 16.31
CA LYS A 32 -2.42 -17.19 17.02
C LYS A 32 -3.00 -18.34 17.86
N GLU A 33 -4.25 -18.25 18.32
CA GLU A 33 -4.88 -19.32 19.12
C GLU A 33 -6.35 -19.57 18.74
N LYS A 34 -6.83 -20.77 19.07
CA LYS A 34 -8.22 -21.21 18.83
C LYS A 34 -9.26 -20.33 19.54
N HIS A 35 -8.86 -19.62 20.60
CA HIS A 35 -9.73 -18.79 21.45
C HIS A 35 -9.27 -17.33 21.60
N SER A 36 -8.15 -16.95 21.00
CA SER A 36 -7.63 -15.57 21.05
C SER A 36 -7.77 -14.94 19.67
N CYS A 37 -8.48 -13.83 19.61
CA CYS A 37 -8.62 -13.03 18.40
C CYS A 37 -7.68 -11.82 18.48
N PRO A 38 -7.09 -11.37 17.36
CA PRO A 38 -6.32 -10.13 17.34
C PRO A 38 -7.12 -8.97 17.94
N SER A 39 -6.48 -8.06 18.67
CA SER A 39 -7.13 -6.82 19.12
C SER A 39 -7.34 -5.86 17.95
N HIS A 40 -8.42 -5.06 17.98
CA HIS A 40 -8.59 -3.93 17.05
C HIS A 40 -7.74 -2.71 17.45
N ASN A 41 -7.10 -2.76 18.63
CA ASN A 41 -6.29 -1.70 19.21
C ASN A 41 -7.08 -0.39 19.27
N ASN A 42 -6.54 0.68 18.68
CA ASN A 42 -7.15 2.01 18.68
C ASN A 42 -7.46 2.45 17.23
N ILE A 43 -7.78 1.49 16.36
CA ILE A 43 -8.05 1.81 14.95
C ILE A 43 -9.26 2.73 14.82
N ASP A 44 -10.27 2.59 15.67
CA ASP A 44 -11.48 3.41 15.68
C ASP A 44 -11.23 4.86 16.13
N GLU A 45 -10.20 5.09 16.96
CA GLU A 45 -9.76 6.43 17.40
C GLU A 45 -9.02 7.21 16.30
N GLU A 46 -8.44 6.52 15.31
CA GLU A 46 -7.72 7.15 14.22
C GLU A 46 -8.67 7.93 13.28
N ASP A 47 -8.17 9.03 12.68
CA ASP A 47 -8.98 9.76 11.71
C ASP A 47 -9.28 8.86 10.49
N GLN A 48 -10.54 8.83 10.05
CA GLN A 48 -10.98 7.95 8.98
C GLN A 48 -10.17 8.13 7.69
N PHE A 49 -9.83 9.37 7.34
CA PHE A 49 -9.05 9.66 6.16
C PHE A 49 -7.63 9.08 6.27
N LEU A 50 -7.03 9.16 7.46
CA LEU A 50 -5.71 8.59 7.72
C LEU A 50 -5.70 7.06 7.64
N ARG A 51 -6.78 6.40 8.08
CA ARG A 51 -6.96 4.95 7.89
C ARG A 51 -6.98 4.58 6.42
N TRP A 52 -7.80 5.28 5.62
CA TRP A 52 -7.89 5.05 4.18
C TRP A 52 -6.59 5.34 3.44
N LEU A 53 -5.87 6.39 3.84
CA LEU A 53 -4.56 6.71 3.29
C LEU A 53 -3.55 5.58 3.53
N THR A 54 -3.57 5.02 4.74
CA THR A 54 -2.71 3.88 5.13
C THR A 54 -3.09 2.61 4.37
N GLU A 55 -4.39 2.34 4.24
CA GLU A 55 -4.91 1.20 3.47
C GLU A 55 -4.53 1.31 1.98
N TRP A 56 -4.75 2.48 1.38
CA TRP A 56 -4.37 2.74 -0.01
C TRP A 56 -2.87 2.50 -0.23
N ALA A 57 -2.02 2.98 0.67
CA ALA A 57 -0.59 2.77 0.58
C ALA A 57 -0.22 1.28 0.63
N LYS A 58 -0.81 0.51 1.56
CA LYS A 58 -0.58 -0.95 1.65
C LYS A 58 -0.96 -1.67 0.35
N TYR A 59 -2.12 -1.36 -0.21
CA TYR A 59 -2.56 -1.94 -1.48
C TYR A 59 -1.67 -1.54 -2.65
N PHE A 60 -1.30 -0.26 -2.74
CA PHE A 60 -0.39 0.24 -3.76
C PHE A 60 0.93 -0.52 -3.74
N CYS A 61 1.55 -0.70 -2.58
CA CYS A 61 2.82 -1.43 -2.45
C CYS A 61 2.69 -2.87 -2.96
N LYS A 62 1.67 -3.59 -2.48
CA LYS A 62 1.40 -4.98 -2.87
C LYS A 62 1.15 -5.13 -4.38
N GLU A 63 0.38 -4.24 -4.95
CA GLU A 63 0.12 -4.24 -6.40
C GLU A 63 1.36 -3.88 -7.20
N LYS A 64 2.13 -2.89 -6.78
CA LYS A 64 3.36 -2.46 -7.45
C LYS A 64 4.35 -3.61 -7.57
N VAL A 65 4.56 -4.35 -6.48
CA VAL A 65 5.42 -5.55 -6.45
C VAL A 65 4.92 -6.58 -7.46
N LYS A 66 3.61 -6.85 -7.48
CA LYS A 66 2.99 -7.80 -8.42
C LYS A 66 3.15 -7.38 -9.88
N GLU A 67 2.88 -6.12 -10.21
CA GLU A 67 2.96 -5.62 -11.59
C GLU A 67 4.40 -5.60 -12.11
N VAL A 68 5.38 -5.20 -11.27
CA VAL A 68 6.79 -5.24 -11.66
C VAL A 68 7.32 -6.66 -11.76
N LYS A 69 6.94 -7.56 -10.85
CA LYS A 69 7.32 -8.99 -10.95
C LYS A 69 6.85 -9.60 -12.27
N ALA A 70 5.58 -9.39 -12.63
CA ALA A 70 5.03 -9.90 -13.89
C ALA A 70 5.78 -9.34 -15.11
N LEU A 71 6.17 -8.05 -15.08
CA LEU A 71 6.93 -7.43 -16.15
C LEU A 71 8.36 -7.98 -16.25
N VAL A 72 9.05 -8.17 -15.12
CA VAL A 72 10.40 -8.72 -15.07
C VAL A 72 10.41 -10.17 -15.57
N GLU A 73 9.51 -11.03 -15.08
CA GLU A 73 9.48 -12.45 -15.45
C GLU A 73 9.27 -12.67 -16.95
N GLU A 74 8.34 -11.94 -17.57
CA GLU A 74 8.07 -12.07 -19.00
C GLU A 74 9.24 -11.52 -19.84
N CYS A 75 9.80 -10.37 -19.43
CA CYS A 75 10.83 -9.69 -20.22
C CYS A 75 12.24 -10.22 -20.04
N LYS A 76 12.51 -10.94 -18.94
CA LYS A 76 13.81 -11.52 -18.60
C LYS A 76 14.38 -12.41 -19.71
N SER A 77 13.53 -13.18 -20.39
CA SER A 77 13.95 -14.01 -21.52
C SER A 77 14.54 -13.17 -22.66
N SER A 78 13.86 -12.09 -23.04
CA SER A 78 14.28 -11.18 -24.13
C SER A 78 15.56 -10.41 -23.81
N ILE A 79 15.81 -10.14 -22.52
CA ILE A 79 17.04 -9.51 -22.01
C ILE A 79 18.21 -10.48 -22.15
N SER A 80 18.03 -11.71 -21.66
CA SER A 80 19.09 -12.72 -21.62
C SER A 80 19.62 -13.11 -23.01
N THR A 81 18.80 -12.97 -24.04
CA THR A 81 19.15 -13.31 -25.42
C THR A 81 19.77 -12.16 -26.22
N ASN A 82 19.48 -10.90 -25.88
CA ASN A 82 19.80 -9.74 -26.74
C ASN A 82 20.66 -8.66 -26.08
N GLN A 83 21.20 -8.91 -24.87
CA GLN A 83 22.06 -7.97 -24.13
C GLN A 83 21.44 -6.57 -23.94
N TYR A 84 20.14 -6.48 -23.71
CA TYR A 84 19.50 -5.20 -23.37
C TYR A 84 19.85 -4.81 -21.93
N ASN A 85 20.34 -3.59 -21.74
CA ASN A 85 20.72 -3.07 -20.41
C ASN A 85 19.51 -2.51 -19.64
N THR A 86 18.42 -2.15 -20.33
CA THR A 86 17.20 -1.62 -19.71
C THR A 86 15.94 -2.29 -20.25
N ILE A 87 14.86 -2.33 -19.46
CA ILE A 87 13.56 -2.82 -19.94
C ILE A 87 12.98 -1.88 -21.00
N LYS A 88 13.39 -0.60 -20.97
CA LYS A 88 12.98 0.41 -21.94
C LYS A 88 13.44 0.04 -23.37
N ASP A 89 14.58 -0.62 -23.50
CA ASP A 89 15.20 -0.97 -24.80
C ASP A 89 14.65 -2.25 -25.43
N ILE A 90 13.88 -3.04 -24.69
CA ILE A 90 13.33 -4.31 -25.17
C ILE A 90 12.22 -4.02 -26.18
N ASN A 91 12.46 -4.29 -27.46
CA ASN A 91 11.48 -4.16 -28.53
C ASN A 91 10.72 -5.47 -28.83
N ASN A 92 10.36 -6.19 -27.77
CA ASN A 92 9.49 -7.38 -27.85
C ASN A 92 8.02 -6.96 -27.67
N LYS A 93 7.13 -7.48 -28.53
CA LYS A 93 5.69 -7.15 -28.49
C LYS A 93 5.05 -7.44 -27.12
N ALA A 94 5.30 -8.61 -26.53
CA ALA A 94 4.73 -9.00 -25.24
C ALA A 94 5.23 -8.08 -24.10
N CYS A 95 6.52 -7.74 -24.11
CA CYS A 95 7.10 -6.77 -23.17
C CYS A 95 6.53 -5.36 -23.31
N ASN A 96 6.31 -4.91 -24.53
CA ASN A 96 5.71 -3.61 -24.79
C ASN A 96 4.27 -3.54 -24.27
N GLU A 97 3.48 -4.59 -24.49
CA GLU A 97 2.11 -4.68 -23.98
C GLU A 97 2.06 -4.65 -22.45
N LEU A 98 2.88 -5.45 -21.77
CA LEU A 98 2.95 -5.47 -20.30
C LEU A 98 3.46 -4.14 -19.72
N ARG A 99 4.47 -3.52 -20.34
CA ARG A 99 4.99 -2.21 -19.92
C ARG A 99 3.93 -1.13 -20.05
N ASN A 100 3.20 -1.11 -21.16
CA ASN A 100 2.09 -0.17 -21.37
C ASN A 100 0.99 -0.37 -20.33
N LYS A 101 0.67 -1.63 -19.99
CA LYS A 101 -0.27 -1.96 -18.91
C LYS A 101 0.22 -1.43 -17.56
N TYR A 102 1.49 -1.67 -17.22
CA TYR A 102 2.11 -1.17 -15.99
C TYR A 102 2.06 0.36 -15.92
N TYR A 103 2.45 1.07 -16.99
CA TYR A 103 2.41 2.54 -17.01
C TYR A 103 1.00 3.10 -16.92
N LYS A 104 0.01 2.46 -17.54
CA LYS A 104 -1.40 2.83 -17.38
C LYS A 104 -1.86 2.67 -15.93
N TRP A 105 -1.54 1.54 -15.30
CA TRP A 105 -1.83 1.31 -13.89
C TRP A 105 -1.13 2.35 -12.99
N LEU A 106 0.16 2.60 -13.21
CA LEU A 106 0.96 3.53 -12.43
C LEU A 106 0.43 4.97 -12.55
N ASN A 107 0.04 5.38 -13.75
CA ASN A 107 -0.54 6.71 -13.97
C ASN A 107 -1.87 6.89 -13.22
N ASN A 108 -2.73 5.88 -13.20
CA ASN A 108 -3.96 5.93 -12.40
C ASN A 108 -3.64 6.06 -10.90
N ARG A 109 -2.71 5.25 -10.38
CA ARG A 109 -2.28 5.34 -8.98
C ARG A 109 -1.62 6.68 -8.64
N LYS A 110 -0.89 7.30 -9.57
CA LYS A 110 -0.33 8.66 -9.40
C LYS A 110 -1.43 9.71 -9.23
N VAL A 111 -2.53 9.61 -9.99
CA VAL A 111 -3.67 10.52 -9.86
C VAL A 111 -4.35 10.34 -8.50
N GLU A 112 -4.59 9.10 -8.08
CA GLU A 112 -5.16 8.80 -6.76
C GLU A 112 -4.27 9.34 -5.63
N TRP A 113 -2.96 9.07 -5.67
CA TRP A 113 -2.01 9.56 -4.68
C TRP A 113 -1.99 11.09 -4.62
N LYS A 114 -2.01 11.74 -5.78
CA LYS A 114 -2.06 13.20 -5.85
C LYS A 114 -3.28 13.74 -5.11
N ASN A 115 -4.47 13.20 -5.37
CA ASN A 115 -5.70 13.63 -4.71
C ASN A 115 -5.68 13.40 -3.20
N LEU A 116 -5.17 12.23 -2.77
CA LEU A 116 -5.02 11.91 -1.35
C LEU A 116 -4.02 12.85 -0.67
N SER A 117 -2.86 13.08 -1.30
CA SER A 117 -1.84 13.99 -0.77
C SER A 117 -2.34 15.43 -0.71
N ASP A 118 -3.01 15.91 -1.76
CA ASP A 118 -3.56 17.27 -1.81
C ASP A 118 -4.62 17.46 -0.71
N LYS A 119 -5.47 16.44 -0.46
CA LYS A 119 -6.41 16.45 0.68
C LYS A 119 -5.71 16.46 2.03
N TYR A 120 -4.67 15.63 2.23
CA TYR A 120 -3.91 15.60 3.47
C TYR A 120 -3.31 16.96 3.81
N GLU A 121 -2.65 17.59 2.82
CA GLU A 121 -2.05 18.91 2.98
C GLU A 121 -3.08 19.99 3.23
N HIS A 122 -4.23 19.92 2.55
CA HIS A 122 -5.33 20.86 2.76
C HIS A 122 -5.87 20.76 4.18
N ASP A 123 -6.30 19.57 4.61
CA ASP A 123 -6.90 19.35 5.94
C ASP A 123 -5.94 19.77 7.04
N LYS A 124 -4.65 19.42 6.92
CA LYS A 124 -3.62 19.82 7.88
C LYS A 124 -3.46 21.33 7.99
N LYS A 125 -3.52 22.06 6.87
CA LYS A 125 -3.39 23.52 6.85
C LYS A 125 -4.63 24.23 7.39
N THR A 126 -5.82 23.69 7.12
CA THR A 126 -7.09 24.37 7.42
C THR A 126 -7.70 24.00 8.75
N ASN A 127 -7.24 22.93 9.41
CA ASN A 127 -7.83 22.44 10.65
C ASN A 127 -6.77 22.22 11.75
N GLN A 128 -6.82 23.06 12.79
CA GLN A 128 -5.90 22.98 13.93
C GLN A 128 -5.93 21.64 14.67
N LYS A 129 -7.04 20.88 14.58
CA LYS A 129 -7.14 19.50 15.11
C LYS A 129 -6.04 18.59 14.56
N TYR A 130 -5.50 18.90 13.37
CA TYR A 130 -4.53 18.07 12.66
C TYR A 130 -3.10 18.59 12.77
N ASN A 131 -2.80 19.53 13.68
CA ASN A 131 -1.44 20.02 13.92
C ASN A 131 -0.45 18.91 14.32
N GLY A 132 -0.95 17.81 14.91
CA GLY A 132 -0.14 16.62 15.25
C GLY A 132 0.17 15.69 14.08
N TRP A 133 -0.34 15.97 12.88
CA TRP A 133 -0.05 15.17 11.68
C TRP A 133 1.39 15.36 11.21
N GLN A 134 1.95 14.30 10.62
CA GLN A 134 3.28 14.33 10.02
C GLN A 134 3.41 15.39 8.92
N SER A 135 4.65 15.75 8.57
CA SER A 135 4.94 16.86 7.64
C SER A 135 4.31 16.72 6.26
N SER A 136 4.08 15.50 5.80
CA SER A 136 3.41 15.20 4.54
C SER A 136 2.68 13.85 4.59
N ALA A 137 1.79 13.61 3.62
CA ALA A 137 1.14 12.30 3.43
C ALA A 137 2.18 11.16 3.31
N ASN A 138 3.29 11.41 2.62
CA ASN A 138 4.38 10.43 2.48
C ASN A 138 5.06 10.14 3.82
N SER A 139 5.40 11.19 4.60
CA SER A 139 5.98 11.03 5.93
C SER A 139 5.03 10.26 6.87
N TYR A 140 3.73 10.54 6.77
CA TYR A 140 2.69 9.84 7.53
C TYR A 140 2.65 8.35 7.22
N VAL A 141 2.50 7.98 5.94
CA VAL A 141 2.43 6.59 5.51
C VAL A 141 3.67 5.81 5.96
N LYS A 142 4.87 6.39 5.78
CA LYS A 142 6.13 5.77 6.23
C LYS A 142 6.16 5.51 7.74
N SER A 143 5.60 6.42 8.54
CA SER A 143 5.55 6.25 10.00
C SER A 143 4.57 5.17 10.46
N LYS A 144 3.53 4.87 9.67
CA LYS A 144 2.47 3.92 10.01
C LYS A 144 2.69 2.53 9.45
N CYS A 145 3.50 2.42 8.41
CA CYS A 145 3.69 1.21 7.66
C CYS A 145 5.13 1.19 7.15
N SER A 146 6.02 0.54 7.90
CA SER A 146 7.41 0.33 7.49
C SER A 146 7.49 -0.50 6.21
N GLU A 147 6.57 -1.44 6.01
CA GLU A 147 6.40 -2.25 4.79
C GLU A 147 5.85 -1.42 3.61
N CYS A 148 5.35 -0.20 3.86
CA CYS A 148 4.90 0.70 2.79
C CYS A 148 6.04 1.54 2.20
N ASP A 149 7.28 1.25 2.59
CA ASP A 149 8.45 1.65 1.81
C ASP A 149 8.51 0.82 0.52
N CYS A 150 7.63 1.17 -0.45
CA CYS A 150 7.51 0.53 -1.76
C CYS A 150 8.72 0.72 -2.70
N THR A 151 9.88 1.02 -2.13
CA THR A 151 11.15 0.81 -2.82
C THR A 151 11.25 -0.69 -3.10
N PHE A 152 11.71 -1.07 -4.29
CA PHE A 152 11.62 -2.45 -4.77
C PHE A 152 12.59 -3.41 -4.08
N LYS A 153 12.97 -3.12 -2.84
CA LYS A 153 13.90 -3.88 -2.03
C LYS A 153 13.51 -5.36 -1.93
N GLU A 154 12.23 -5.67 -1.74
CA GLU A 154 11.72 -7.05 -1.74
C GLU A 154 11.92 -7.77 -3.10
N LEU A 155 11.80 -7.05 -4.22
CA LEU A 155 12.09 -7.63 -5.54
C LEU A 155 13.60 -7.76 -5.77
N GLU A 156 14.38 -6.76 -5.37
CA GLU A 156 15.84 -6.82 -5.44
C GLU A 156 16.35 -8.06 -4.67
N GLU A 157 15.84 -8.31 -3.46
CA GLU A 157 16.13 -9.49 -2.63
C GLU A 157 15.67 -10.81 -3.27
N LEU A 158 14.50 -10.86 -3.90
CA LEU A 158 14.03 -12.06 -4.63
C LEU A 158 14.89 -12.41 -5.85
N TYR A 159 15.55 -11.42 -6.44
CA TYR A 159 16.42 -11.55 -7.61
C TYR A 159 17.91 -11.31 -7.26
N GLU A 160 18.28 -11.32 -5.97
CA GLU A 160 19.66 -11.20 -5.49
C GLU A 160 20.48 -12.38 -6.01
N GLY A 161 21.22 -12.13 -7.09
CA GLY A 161 22.01 -13.16 -7.78
C GLY A 161 22.36 -12.83 -9.22
N LYS A 162 21.71 -11.82 -9.83
CA LYS A 162 22.03 -11.34 -11.19
C LYS A 162 22.03 -9.81 -11.23
N ASN A 163 23.21 -9.20 -11.27
CA ASN A 163 23.39 -7.75 -11.35
C ASN A 163 22.54 -7.10 -12.45
N ASP A 164 22.39 -7.79 -13.59
CA ASP A 164 21.61 -7.30 -14.73
C ASP A 164 20.11 -7.15 -14.38
N GLU A 165 19.54 -8.05 -13.57
CA GLU A 165 18.11 -8.00 -13.19
C GLU A 165 17.81 -6.84 -12.22
N GLN A 166 18.75 -6.50 -11.35
CA GLN A 166 18.61 -5.35 -10.44
C GLN A 166 18.68 -4.00 -11.19
N GLN A 167 19.53 -3.87 -12.22
CA GLN A 167 19.55 -2.67 -13.06
C GLN A 167 18.25 -2.49 -13.85
N LEU A 168 17.68 -3.59 -14.35
CA LEU A 168 16.41 -3.58 -15.06
C LEU A 168 15.26 -3.13 -14.17
N ILE A 169 15.19 -3.61 -12.93
CA ILE A 169 14.21 -3.17 -11.94
C ILE A 169 14.32 -1.65 -11.71
N LYS A 170 15.54 -1.11 -11.54
CA LYS A 170 15.76 0.34 -11.37
C LYS A 170 15.26 1.16 -12.57
N SER A 171 15.50 0.68 -13.79
CA SER A 171 15.09 1.39 -15.03
C SER A 171 13.58 1.58 -15.21
N LEU A 172 12.75 0.78 -14.51
CA LEU A 172 11.28 0.86 -14.57
C LEU A 172 10.67 1.92 -13.65
N VAL A 173 11.48 2.45 -12.73
CA VAL A 173 11.05 3.17 -11.54
C VAL A 173 11.48 4.63 -11.58
N GLU A 174 12.56 4.91 -12.32
CA GLU A 174 12.94 6.25 -12.81
C GLU A 174 12.03 6.73 -13.94
#